data_AF-A0A6P1FEH2-F1
#
_entry.id   AF-A0A6P1FEH2-F1
#
_cell.length_a   1.000
_cell.length_b   1.000
_cell.length_c   1.000
_cell.angle_alpha   90.00
_cell.angle_beta   90.00
_cell.angle_gamma   90.00
#
_symmetry.space_group_name_H-M   'P 1'
#
loop_
_entity.id
_entity.type
_entity.pdbx_description
1 polymer ?
#
loop_
_entity_poly.entity_id
_entity_poly.type
_entity_poly.pdbx_seq_one_letter_code
_entity_poly.pdbx_strand_id
1 'polypeptide(L)'
;MFGGGDDAAAAEESAPSLPRVPSSEDILAALDRVAASTSGRVPPLVSARIRRVDETVREMVPRLDRLGAMSQQGHTVVATATSYLPEAVEGYLRLPRDFADRRAVHKGKTSLMILCDQLDLLGATLDRISDAVSRQDASALIAHGQFLAEKFTESSLSPSGLDAPSAPGSLQPPSSPSSLQPPSAS
;
A
#
# COMPACT_ATOMS: atom_id res chain seq x y z
N MET A 1 70.59 -9.17 4.32
CA MET A 1 69.19 -9.52 4.65
C MET A 1 68.34 -8.38 4.12
N PHE A 2 67.71 -8.56 2.97
CA PHE A 2 66.85 -7.55 2.31
C PHE A 2 65.48 -7.56 2.99
N GLY A 3 65.08 -6.44 3.61
CA GLY A 3 63.70 -6.21 4.04
C GLY A 3 63.02 -5.32 3.00
N GLY A 4 62.30 -5.93 2.06
CA GLY A 4 61.40 -5.24 1.15
C GLY A 4 60.12 -4.84 1.89
N GLY A 5 59.85 -3.55 1.95
CA GLY A 5 58.56 -2.99 2.33
C GLY A 5 57.95 -2.38 1.09
N ASP A 6 57.30 -3.22 0.28
CA ASP A 6 56.39 -2.77 -0.77
C ASP A 6 54.99 -2.65 -0.17
N ASP A 7 54.44 -1.44 -0.31
CA ASP A 7 53.06 -1.14 -0.67
C ASP A 7 52.00 -2.21 -0.43
N ALA A 8 50.95 -1.82 0.32
CA ALA A 8 49.66 -1.65 -0.31
C ALA A 8 48.69 -0.94 0.64
N ALA A 9 48.24 0.21 0.17
CA ALA A 9 46.98 0.81 0.53
C ALA A 9 45.87 -0.24 0.73
N ALA A 10 45.29 -0.28 1.92
CA ALA A 10 43.90 -0.63 2.08
C ALA A 10 43.17 0.67 2.36
N ALA A 11 42.86 1.40 1.28
CA ALA A 11 41.75 2.31 1.27
C ALA A 11 40.55 1.51 1.80
N GLU A 12 40.06 1.85 2.98
CA GLU A 12 38.78 1.34 3.46
C GLU A 12 37.74 1.77 2.44
N GLU A 13 37.41 0.80 1.60
CA GLU A 13 36.33 0.81 0.64
C GLU A 13 35.06 1.16 1.40
N SER A 14 34.74 2.45 1.44
CA SER A 14 33.40 2.95 1.76
C SER A 14 32.47 2.35 0.73
N ALA A 15 31.95 1.17 1.03
CA ALA A 15 30.87 0.56 0.29
C ALA A 15 29.78 1.62 0.11
N PRO A 16 29.26 1.82 -1.11
CA PRO A 16 28.17 2.77 -1.33
C PRO A 16 27.01 2.33 -0.45
N SER A 17 26.71 3.12 0.59
CA SER A 17 25.53 2.93 1.42
C SER A 17 24.32 3.11 0.54
N LEU A 18 23.79 1.99 0.03
CA LEU A 18 22.54 1.96 -0.71
C LEU A 18 21.49 2.68 0.13
N PRO A 19 20.67 3.57 -0.46
CA PRO A 19 19.61 4.22 0.28
C PRO A 19 18.70 3.14 0.86
N ARG A 20 18.69 3.02 2.19
CA ARG A 20 17.79 2.11 2.90
C ARG A 20 16.36 2.55 2.61
N VAL A 21 15.46 1.62 2.31
CA VAL A 21 14.03 1.90 2.25
C VAL A 21 13.61 2.50 3.60
N PRO A 22 12.94 3.66 3.64
CA PRO A 22 12.55 4.28 4.90
C PRO A 22 11.71 3.32 5.72
N SER A 23 12.07 3.14 6.99
CA SER A 23 11.29 2.34 7.93
C SER A 23 10.05 3.08 8.41
N SER A 24 9.11 2.36 9.03
CA SER A 24 7.95 2.96 9.70
C SER A 24 8.36 4.02 10.73
N GLU A 25 9.46 3.80 11.45
CA GLU A 25 10.00 4.78 12.40
C GLU A 25 10.50 6.05 11.70
N ASP A 26 11.19 5.90 10.56
CA ASP A 26 11.68 7.03 9.76
C ASP A 26 10.53 7.89 9.24
N ILE A 27 9.43 7.24 8.84
CA ILE A 27 8.20 7.90 8.37
C ILE A 27 7.59 8.74 9.50
N LEU A 28 7.39 8.15 10.68
CA LEU A 28 6.82 8.84 11.83
C LEU A 28 7.73 9.99 12.30
N ALA A 29 9.05 9.76 12.35
CA ALA A 29 10.01 10.80 12.69
C ALA A 29 10.02 11.95 11.67
N ALA A 30 9.81 11.66 10.38
CA ALA A 30 9.68 12.70 9.35
C ALA A 30 8.44 13.57 9.57
N LEU A 31 7.31 12.95 9.89
CA LEU A 31 6.08 13.66 10.22
C LEU A 31 6.25 14.54 11.48
N ASP A 32 6.89 14.02 12.52
CA ASP A 32 7.18 14.79 13.75
C ASP A 32 8.05 16.01 13.47
N ARG A 33 9.06 15.89 12.58
CA ARG A 33 9.88 17.02 12.14
C ARG A 33 9.05 18.09 11.42
N VAL A 34 8.12 17.68 10.55
CA VAL A 34 7.21 18.61 9.88
C VAL A 34 6.31 19.34 10.89
N ALA A 35 5.72 18.61 11.85
CA ALA A 35 4.91 19.19 12.90
C ALA A 35 5.70 20.19 13.76
N ALA A 36 6.93 19.84 14.16
CA ALA A 36 7.81 20.71 14.93
C ALA A 36 8.21 21.97 14.16
N SER A 37 8.57 21.84 12.88
CA SER A 37 9.03 22.96 12.05
C SER A 37 7.92 23.98 11.72
N THR A 38 6.65 23.56 11.78
CA THR A 38 5.47 24.37 11.45
C THR A 38 4.79 24.97 12.67
N SER A 39 5.02 24.40 13.86
CA SER A 39 4.43 24.87 15.12
C SER A 39 4.64 26.38 15.34
N GLY A 40 3.54 27.13 15.44
CA GLY A 40 3.55 28.59 15.62
C GLY A 40 4.07 29.41 14.43
N ARG A 41 4.47 28.78 13.31
CA ARG A 41 5.11 29.44 12.16
C ARG A 41 4.21 29.49 10.92
N VAL A 42 3.11 28.76 10.93
CA VAL A 42 2.15 28.69 9.81
C VAL A 42 0.74 29.13 10.25
N PRO A 43 -0.08 29.66 9.32
CA PRO A 43 -1.48 29.98 9.62
C PRO A 43 -2.31 28.75 10.02
N PRO A 44 -3.40 28.92 10.80
CA PRO A 44 -4.23 27.80 11.26
C PRO A 44 -4.78 26.90 10.15
N LEU A 45 -5.07 27.48 8.98
CA LEU A 45 -5.58 26.72 7.84
C LEU A 45 -4.53 25.76 7.24
N VAL A 46 -3.24 26.10 7.37
CA VAL A 46 -2.12 25.28 6.88
C VAL A 46 -1.84 24.19 7.90
N SER A 47 -1.78 24.53 9.18
CA SER A 47 -1.58 23.53 10.24
C SER A 47 -2.68 22.46 10.26
N ALA A 48 -3.94 22.85 10.02
CA ALA A 48 -5.04 21.89 9.95
C ALA A 48 -4.88 20.88 8.80
N ARG A 49 -4.39 21.33 7.63
CA ARG A 49 -4.15 20.46 6.47
C ARG A 49 -2.94 19.56 6.65
N ILE A 50 -1.85 20.09 7.20
CA ILE A 50 -0.68 19.28 7.58
C ILE A 50 -1.09 18.20 8.56
N ARG A 51 -1.88 18.55 9.59
CA ARG A 51 -2.37 17.58 10.57
C ARG A 51 -3.24 16.49 9.93
N ARG A 52 -4.11 16.84 8.98
CA ARG A 52 -4.89 15.83 8.23
C ARG A 52 -3.97 14.85 7.48
N VAL A 53 -2.97 15.36 6.77
CA VAL A 53 -1.99 14.50 6.06
C VAL A 53 -1.24 13.62 7.06
N ASP A 54 -0.78 14.18 8.17
CA ASP A 54 -0.10 13.46 9.26
C ASP A 54 -0.97 12.31 9.80
N GLU A 55 -2.22 12.60 10.17
CA GLU A 55 -3.19 11.63 10.68
C GLU A 55 -3.42 10.47 9.69
N THR A 56 -3.69 10.78 8.41
CA THR A 56 -3.92 9.75 7.39
C THR A 56 -2.68 8.89 7.16
N VAL A 57 -1.47 9.48 7.12
CA VAL A 57 -0.23 8.69 6.97
C VAL A 57 -0.03 7.78 8.18
N ARG A 58 -0.19 8.28 9.41
CA ARG A 58 -0.02 7.47 10.63
C ARG A 58 -0.98 6.28 10.69
N GLU A 59 -2.21 6.44 10.20
CA GLU A 59 -3.16 5.33 10.08
C GLU A 59 -2.69 4.26 9.09
N MET A 60 -2.02 4.68 8.00
CA MET A 60 -1.55 3.78 6.95
C MET A 60 -0.22 3.10 7.25
N VAL A 61 0.64 3.70 8.09
CA VAL A 61 1.95 3.12 8.50
C VAL A 61 1.86 1.65 8.90
N PRO A 62 0.98 1.21 9.83
CA PRO A 62 0.88 -0.20 10.20
C PRO A 62 0.38 -1.11 9.06
N ARG A 63 -0.23 -0.54 8.01
CA ARG A 63 -0.73 -1.29 6.85
C ARG A 63 0.30 -1.36 5.71
N LEU A 64 1.43 -0.65 5.80
CA LEU A 64 2.46 -0.60 4.74
C LEU A 64 3.04 -1.97 4.40
N ASP A 65 3.21 -2.84 5.39
CA ASP A 65 3.68 -4.21 5.16
C ASP A 65 2.70 -5.02 4.30
N ARG A 66 1.39 -4.76 4.42
CA ARG A 66 0.33 -5.43 3.65
C ARG A 66 0.13 -4.81 2.27
N LEU A 67 0.26 -3.49 2.18
CA LEU A 67 0.32 -2.75 0.92
C LEU A 67 1.48 -3.22 0.03
N GLY A 68 2.51 -3.83 0.64
CA GLY A 68 3.81 -4.06 0.05
C GLY A 68 4.55 -2.73 -0.04
N ALA A 69 5.63 -2.56 0.74
CA ALA A 69 6.44 -1.34 0.73
C ALA A 69 6.98 -0.97 -0.68
N MET A 70 7.02 -1.95 -1.60
CA MET A 70 7.44 -1.80 -2.99
C MET A 70 6.27 -1.52 -3.96
N SER A 71 5.02 -1.53 -3.49
CA SER A 71 3.87 -1.16 -4.32
C SER A 71 3.86 0.35 -4.55
N GLN A 72 3.26 0.77 -5.67
CA GLN A 72 3.16 2.18 -6.01
C GLN A 72 2.41 3.00 -4.95
N GLN A 73 1.42 2.38 -4.29
CA GLN A 73 0.67 3.03 -3.22
C GLN A 73 1.49 3.13 -1.93
N GLY A 74 2.18 2.05 -1.55
CA GLY A 74 3.12 2.08 -0.43
C GLY A 74 4.20 3.14 -0.62
N HIS A 75 4.82 3.16 -1.80
CA HIS A 75 5.82 4.17 -2.16
C HIS A 75 5.28 5.61 -2.06
N THR A 76 4.05 5.84 -2.52
CA THR A 76 3.41 7.16 -2.44
C THR A 76 3.22 7.62 -1.00
N VAL A 77 2.78 6.73 -0.10
CA VAL A 77 2.63 7.03 1.33
C VAL A 77 3.97 7.38 1.96
N VAL A 78 5.00 6.56 1.71
CA VAL A 78 6.36 6.78 2.22
C VAL A 78 6.91 8.12 1.71
N ALA A 79 6.89 8.34 0.39
CA ALA A 79 7.40 9.56 -0.23
C ALA A 79 6.65 10.82 0.22
N THR A 80 5.35 10.71 0.51
CA THR A 80 4.58 11.85 1.04
C THR A 80 5.13 12.29 2.38
N ALA A 81 5.40 11.36 3.29
CA ALA A 81 5.93 11.68 4.62
C ALA A 81 7.39 12.13 4.60
N THR A 82 8.24 11.48 3.79
CA THR A 82 9.68 11.69 3.80
C THR A 82 10.16 12.79 2.87
N SER A 83 9.37 13.18 1.87
CA SER A 83 9.83 14.05 0.80
C SER A 83 8.80 15.11 0.42
N TYR A 84 7.60 14.73 -0.01
CA TYR A 84 6.65 15.69 -0.61
C TYR A 84 6.08 16.68 0.41
N LEU A 85 5.64 16.20 1.58
CA LEU A 85 5.11 17.07 2.62
C LEU A 85 6.21 17.98 3.21
N PRO A 86 7.39 17.47 3.62
CA PRO A 86 8.50 18.32 4.07
C PRO A 86 8.88 19.39 3.05
N GLU A 87 9.07 19.01 1.78
CA GLU A 87 9.52 19.94 0.73
C GLU A 87 8.50 21.06 0.46
N ALA A 88 7.20 20.73 0.41
CA ALA A 88 6.14 21.72 0.23
C ALA A 88 6.11 22.74 1.39
N VAL A 89 6.23 22.24 2.62
CA VAL A 89 6.26 23.07 3.83
C VAL A 89 7.52 23.94 3.85
N GLU A 90 8.70 23.35 3.65
CA GLU A 90 9.97 24.08 3.64
C GLU A 90 9.99 25.18 2.57
N GLY A 91 9.45 24.90 1.38
CA GLY A 91 9.30 25.88 0.32
C GLY A 91 8.52 27.12 0.76
N TYR A 92 7.41 26.93 1.50
CA TYR A 92 6.64 28.04 2.07
C TYR A 92 7.33 28.71 3.27
N LEU A 93 8.04 27.95 4.11
CA LEU A 93 8.75 28.50 5.27
C LEU A 93 9.98 29.35 4.85
N ARG A 94 10.55 29.10 3.67
CA ARG A 94 11.70 29.87 3.13
C ARG A 94 11.31 31.27 2.65
N LEU A 95 10.03 31.51 2.37
CA LEU A 95 9.53 32.78 1.88
C LEU A 95 9.24 33.77 3.02
N PRO A 96 9.51 35.07 2.86
CA PRO A 96 9.02 36.10 3.78
C PRO A 96 7.49 36.03 3.89
N ARG A 97 6.94 36.07 5.11
CA ARG A 97 5.50 35.87 5.37
C ARG A 97 4.61 36.86 4.60
N ASP A 98 4.99 38.13 4.61
CA ASP A 98 4.26 39.19 3.90
C ASP A 98 4.13 38.89 2.39
N PHE A 99 5.21 38.39 1.79
CA PHE A 99 5.24 38.01 0.39
C PHE A 99 4.37 36.78 0.12
N ALA A 100 4.52 35.75 0.95
CA ALA A 100 3.84 34.47 0.76
C ALA A 100 2.31 34.59 0.85
N ASP A 101 1.82 35.52 1.66
CA ASP A 101 0.39 35.67 1.95
C ASP A 101 -0.31 36.71 1.05
N ARG A 102 0.41 37.73 0.55
CA ARG A 102 -0.21 38.85 -0.18
C ARG A 102 0.13 38.90 -1.66
N ARG A 103 1.25 38.34 -2.09
CA ARG A 103 1.73 38.48 -3.46
C ARG A 103 1.27 37.31 -4.31
N ALA A 104 0.56 37.61 -5.39
CA ALA A 104 0.25 36.61 -6.40
C ALA A 104 1.55 36.19 -7.10
N VAL A 105 1.80 34.88 -7.15
CA VAL A 105 3.03 34.29 -7.71
C VAL A 105 2.75 33.41 -8.92
N HIS A 106 1.56 32.80 -9.00
CA HIS A 106 1.21 31.94 -10.14
C HIS A 106 -0.30 31.96 -10.38
N LYS A 107 -0.73 32.31 -11.60
CA LYS A 107 -2.15 32.35 -12.01
C LYS A 107 -3.05 33.09 -11.02
N GLY A 108 -2.57 34.20 -10.45
CA GLY A 108 -3.30 34.98 -9.44
C GLY A 108 -3.31 34.40 -8.03
N LYS A 109 -2.76 33.20 -7.80
CA LYS A 109 -2.66 32.57 -6.48
C LYS A 109 -1.41 33.02 -5.74
N THR A 110 -1.53 33.18 -4.43
CA THR A 110 -0.41 33.43 -3.51
C THR A 110 0.31 32.13 -3.17
N SER A 111 1.53 32.20 -2.64
CA SER A 111 2.26 31.01 -2.20
C SER A 111 1.50 30.24 -1.12
N LEU A 112 0.78 30.94 -0.23
CA LEU A 112 -0.11 30.32 0.75
C LEU A 112 -1.21 29.50 0.09
N MET A 113 -1.89 30.05 -0.93
CA MET A 113 -2.95 29.33 -1.65
C MET A 113 -2.41 28.09 -2.36
N ILE A 114 -1.23 28.20 -2.98
CA ILE A 114 -0.58 27.09 -3.68
C ILE A 114 -0.21 25.98 -2.69
N LEU A 115 0.33 26.33 -1.51
CA LEU A 115 0.60 25.34 -0.46
C LEU A 115 -0.69 24.63 -0.02
N CYS A 116 -1.79 25.38 0.15
CA CYS A 116 -3.07 24.76 0.53
C CYS A 116 -3.54 23.77 -0.53
N ASP A 117 -3.48 24.13 -1.81
CA ASP A 117 -3.83 23.23 -2.92
C ASP A 117 -2.96 21.96 -2.91
N GLN A 118 -1.66 22.10 -2.66
CA GLN A 118 -0.72 20.96 -2.57
C GLN A 118 -1.05 20.03 -1.41
N LEU A 119 -1.33 20.58 -0.22
CA LEU A 119 -1.69 19.79 0.96
C LEU A 119 -3.06 19.11 0.78
N ASP A 120 -4.01 19.79 0.15
CA ASP A 120 -5.33 19.22 -0.15
C ASP A 120 -5.21 18.08 -1.18
N LEU A 121 -4.34 18.21 -2.18
CA LEU A 121 -4.02 17.15 -3.14
C LEU A 121 -3.36 15.93 -2.47
N LEU A 122 -2.39 16.16 -1.58
CA LEU A 122 -1.74 15.10 -0.82
C LEU A 122 -2.77 14.35 0.03
N GLY A 123 -3.56 15.08 0.83
CA GLY A 123 -4.61 14.50 1.67
C GLY A 123 -5.61 13.67 0.86
N ALA A 124 -6.17 14.22 -0.22
CA ALA A 124 -7.12 13.50 -1.06
C ALA A 124 -6.52 12.26 -1.76
N THR A 125 -5.21 12.24 -2.00
CA THR A 125 -4.54 11.08 -2.58
C THR A 125 -4.36 9.99 -1.54
N LEU A 126 -3.90 10.35 -0.34
CA LEU A 126 -3.76 9.42 0.78
C LEU A 126 -5.11 8.82 1.20
N ASP A 127 -6.18 9.64 1.25
CA ASP A 127 -7.52 9.16 1.58
C ASP A 127 -8.03 8.11 0.58
N ARG A 128 -7.77 8.32 -0.72
CA ARG A 128 -8.11 7.33 -1.78
C ARG A 128 -7.34 6.03 -1.62
N ILE A 129 -6.07 6.11 -1.25
CA ILE A 129 -5.23 4.93 -0.98
C ILE A 129 -5.78 4.19 0.25
N SER A 130 -6.06 4.91 1.34
CA SER A 130 -6.62 4.32 2.56
C SER A 130 -7.96 3.63 2.31
N ASP A 131 -8.86 4.24 1.54
CA ASP A 131 -10.16 3.65 1.16
C ASP A 131 -9.96 2.37 0.31
N ALA A 132 -9.05 2.41 -0.68
CA ALA A 132 -8.76 1.23 -1.51
C ALA A 132 -8.23 0.05 -0.69
N VAL A 133 -7.34 0.30 0.26
CA VAL A 133 -6.82 -0.74 1.18
C VAL A 133 -7.95 -1.29 2.05
N SER A 134 -8.77 -0.40 2.62
CA SER A 134 -9.88 -0.80 3.49
C SER A 134 -10.91 -1.66 2.75
N ARG A 135 -11.17 -1.37 1.47
CA ARG A 135 -12.04 -2.19 0.61
C ARG A 135 -11.44 -3.57 0.30
N GLN A 136 -10.12 -3.64 0.09
CA GLN A 136 -9.43 -4.91 -0.14
C GLN A 136 -9.52 -5.80 1.11
N ASP A 137 -9.28 -5.23 2.29
CA ASP A 137 -9.39 -5.94 3.57
C ASP A 137 -10.82 -6.43 3.82
N ALA A 138 -11.83 -5.59 3.56
CA ALA A 138 -13.23 -5.98 3.67
C ALA A 138 -13.60 -7.13 2.72
N SER A 139 -13.10 -7.10 1.49
CA SER A 139 -13.33 -8.16 0.49
C SER A 139 -12.69 -9.48 0.91
N ALA A 140 -11.47 -9.42 1.45
CA ALA A 140 -10.77 -10.60 1.97
C ALA A 140 -11.52 -11.23 3.17
N LEU A 141 -12.08 -10.40 4.06
CA LEU A 141 -12.88 -10.87 5.18
C LEU A 141 -14.17 -11.59 4.73
N ILE A 142 -14.85 -11.04 3.72
CA ILE A 142 -16.06 -11.66 3.14
C ILE A 142 -15.73 -13.01 2.51
N ALA A 143 -14.66 -13.09 1.70
CA ALA A 143 -14.23 -14.33 1.06
C ALA A 143 -13.86 -15.40 2.11
N HIS A 144 -13.20 -15.01 3.20
CA HIS A 144 -12.89 -15.92 4.29
C HIS A 144 -14.17 -16.47 4.97
N GLY A 145 -15.18 -15.62 5.19
CA GLY A 145 -16.47 -16.04 5.75
C GLY A 145 -17.22 -17.02 4.86
N GLN A 146 -17.22 -16.79 3.54
CA GLN A 146 -17.82 -17.71 2.56
C GLN A 146 -17.12 -19.07 2.56
N PHE A 147 -15.80 -19.07 2.57
CA PHE A 147 -15.01 -20.30 2.67
C PHE A 147 -15.32 -21.10 3.95
N LEU A 148 -15.44 -20.43 5.10
CA LEU A 148 -15.83 -21.11 6.34
C LEU A 148 -17.23 -21.72 6.25
N ALA A 149 -18.20 -20.98 5.70
CA ALA A 149 -19.56 -21.47 5.52
C ALA A 149 -19.61 -22.73 4.63
N GLU A 150 -18.86 -22.73 3.52
CA GLU A 150 -18.73 -23.91 2.65
C GLU A 150 -18.12 -25.10 3.39
N LYS A 151 -17.02 -24.90 4.11
CA LYS A 151 -16.32 -25.97 4.83
C LYS A 151 -17.15 -26.63 5.93
N PHE A 152 -17.89 -25.85 6.70
CA PHE A 152 -18.74 -26.40 7.76
C PHE A 152 -20.05 -26.99 7.23
N THR A 153 -20.57 -26.49 6.11
CA THR A 153 -21.75 -27.08 5.45
C THR A 153 -21.40 -28.45 4.85
N GLU A 154 -20.28 -28.56 4.13
CA GLU A 154 -19.77 -29.81 3.55
C GLU A 154 -19.45 -30.85 4.65
N SER A 155 -18.89 -30.41 5.78
CA SER A 155 -18.60 -31.29 6.93
C SER A 155 -19.87 -31.76 7.66
N SER A 156 -20.94 -30.95 7.67
CA SER A 156 -22.23 -31.32 8.28
C SER A 156 -23.06 -32.31 7.44
N LEU A 157 -22.73 -32.47 6.16
CA LEU A 157 -23.44 -33.36 5.22
C LEU A 157 -22.87 -34.80 5.18
N SER A 158 -21.95 -35.18 6.08
CA SER A 158 -21.56 -36.58 6.28
C SER A 158 -22.10 -37.17 7.59
N PRO A 159 -23.39 -37.56 7.59
CA PRO A 159 -23.81 -38.82 8.19
C PRO A 159 -24.47 -39.69 7.11
N SER A 160 -23.76 -39.99 6.02
CA SER A 160 -24.20 -41.02 5.06
C SER A 160 -23.30 -42.24 5.18
N GLY A 161 -23.53 -42.93 6.28
CA GLY A 161 -23.00 -44.24 6.56
C GLY A 161 -23.80 -44.78 7.73
N LEU A 162 -24.96 -45.37 7.44
CA LEU A 162 -25.58 -46.49 8.14
C LEU A 162 -26.93 -46.82 7.46
N ASP A 163 -26.91 -47.93 6.72
CA ASP A 163 -28.02 -48.85 6.42
C ASP A 163 -28.86 -48.66 5.12
N ALA A 164 -28.43 -49.36 4.05
CA ALA A 164 -29.28 -50.32 3.33
C ALA A 164 -28.39 -51.27 2.47
N PRO A 165 -28.29 -52.57 2.78
CA PRO A 165 -27.59 -53.52 1.92
C PRO A 165 -28.44 -53.86 0.68
N SER A 166 -28.05 -53.33 -0.47
CA SER A 166 -28.49 -53.84 -1.78
C SER A 166 -27.79 -55.18 -2.04
N ALA A 167 -28.58 -56.25 -2.12
CA ALA A 167 -28.14 -57.62 -2.32
C ALA A 167 -27.34 -57.82 -3.64
N PRO A 168 -26.40 -58.79 -3.68
CA PRO A 168 -25.69 -59.16 -4.90
C PRO A 168 -26.55 -60.13 -5.72
N GLY A 169 -26.97 -59.70 -6.92
CA GLY A 169 -27.74 -60.54 -7.83
C GLY A 169 -27.37 -60.27 -9.30
N SER A 170 -26.65 -61.23 -9.88
CA SER A 170 -26.60 -61.53 -11.32
C SER A 170 -25.58 -60.77 -12.18
N LEU A 171 -24.40 -61.38 -12.28
CA LEU A 171 -23.50 -61.31 -13.44
C LEU A 171 -24.24 -61.77 -14.72
N GLN A 172 -24.20 -60.97 -15.79
CA GLN A 172 -24.22 -61.49 -17.17
C GLN A 172 -23.59 -60.50 -18.17
N PRO A 173 -22.46 -60.85 -18.82
CA PRO A 173 -22.05 -60.29 -20.12
C PRO A 173 -22.26 -61.35 -21.23
N PRO A 174 -21.87 -61.11 -22.50
CA PRO A 174 -21.93 -59.90 -23.32
C PRO A 174 -22.64 -60.17 -24.66
N SER A 175 -23.11 -59.15 -25.40
CA SER A 175 -23.31 -59.23 -26.86
C SER A 175 -23.47 -57.83 -27.47
N SER A 176 -22.39 -57.31 -28.06
CA SER A 176 -22.43 -56.50 -29.30
C SER A 176 -22.21 -57.47 -30.49
N PRO A 177 -22.26 -57.11 -31.79
CA PRO A 177 -22.47 -55.80 -32.44
C PRO A 177 -23.38 -55.83 -33.70
N SER A 178 -23.78 -54.65 -34.21
CA SER A 178 -24.17 -54.32 -35.62
C SER A 178 -25.41 -53.43 -35.62
N SER A 179 -25.64 -52.48 -36.53
CA SER A 179 -24.88 -51.82 -37.61
C SER A 179 -25.82 -50.71 -38.13
N LEU A 180 -25.29 -49.81 -38.97
CA LEU A 180 -25.97 -48.97 -39.97
C LEU A 180 -26.25 -47.47 -39.63
N GLN A 181 -25.37 -46.68 -40.21
CA GLN A 181 -25.40 -45.29 -40.70
C GLN A 181 -26.40 -45.09 -41.88
N PRO A 182 -26.64 -43.90 -42.50
CA PRO A 182 -26.85 -42.48 -42.11
C PRO A 182 -28.27 -41.98 -42.61
N PRO A 183 -28.59 -40.72 -43.06
CA PRO A 183 -27.88 -39.76 -43.94
C PRO A 183 -27.79 -38.28 -43.48
N SER A 184 -26.94 -37.54 -44.20
CA SER A 184 -26.72 -36.08 -44.21
C SER A 184 -27.96 -35.20 -44.34
N ALA A 185 -27.87 -34.00 -43.76
CA ALA A 185 -28.43 -32.72 -44.24
C ALA A 185 -27.78 -31.60 -43.40
N SER A 186 -27.39 -30.43 -43.89
CA SER A 186 -27.28 -29.84 -45.23
C SER A 186 -26.36 -28.61 -45.10
#